data_AF-A0A512PMG7-F1
#
_entry.id   AF-A0A512PMG7-F1
#
_cell.length_a   1.000
_cell.length_b   1.000
_cell.length_c   1.000
_cell.angle_alpha   90.00
_cell.angle_beta   90.00
_cell.angle_gamma   90.00
#
_symmetry.space_group_name_H-M   'P 1'
#
loop_
_entity.id
_entity.type
_entity.pdbx_description
1 polymer ?
#
loop_
_entity_poly.entity_id
_entity_poly.type
_entity_poly.pdbx_seq_one_letter_code
_entity_poly.pdbx_strand_id
1 'polypeptide(L)'
;MEIDDLRAEVAYLKEQNQLLQEQVKYLSKKLYGKSSEQIQEDGQTSLFGDDDNGVFEDPESTGEQIKTVVVRQKKRKSSKTKITKELSVKEEVIHLEDDHCDRCGEHYDIFKKKVGRKLHYQPAELYIVQQYKEVGTC
;
A
#
# COMPACT_ATOMS: atom_id res chain seq x y z
N MET A 1 -22.86 2.68 -38.03
CA MET A 1 -24.12 2.37 -37.32
C MET A 1 -23.84 1.43 -36.18
N GLU A 2 -23.63 0.12 -36.39
CA GLU A 2 -23.52 -0.85 -35.28
C GLU A 2 -22.42 -0.55 -34.24
N ILE A 3 -21.25 -0.06 -34.68
CA ILE A 3 -20.16 0.33 -33.76
C ILE A 3 -20.47 1.63 -33.02
N ASP A 4 -21.16 2.57 -33.66
CA ASP A 4 -21.52 3.86 -33.06
C ASP A 4 -22.62 3.69 -32.02
N ASP A 5 -23.58 2.81 -32.30
CA ASP A 5 -24.66 2.43 -31.38
C ASP A 5 -24.10 1.70 -30.15
N LEU A 6 -23.15 0.77 -30.35
CA LEU A 6 -22.44 0.12 -29.25
C LEU A 6 -21.61 1.11 -28.40
N ARG A 7 -21.00 2.12 -29.03
CA ARG A 7 -20.27 3.17 -28.30
C ARG A 7 -21.22 4.05 -27.48
N ALA A 8 -22.37 4.40 -28.04
CA ALA A 8 -23.40 5.16 -27.33
C ALA A 8 -23.94 4.38 -26.12
N GLU A 9 -24.21 3.08 -26.29
CA GLU A 9 -24.67 2.21 -25.21
C GLU A 9 -23.61 2.09 -24.09
N VAL A 10 -22.33 1.89 -24.46
CA VAL A 10 -21.24 1.85 -23.48
C VAL A 10 -21.08 3.17 -22.73
N ALA A 11 -21.27 4.31 -23.40
CA ALA A 11 -21.21 5.62 -22.77
C ALA A 11 -22.36 5.79 -21.76
N TYR A 12 -23.59 5.45 -22.16
CA TYR A 12 -24.76 5.49 -21.31
C TYR A 12 -24.63 4.59 -20.08
N LEU A 13 -24.20 3.34 -20.27
CA LEU A 13 -24.00 2.39 -19.18
C LEU A 13 -22.90 2.85 -18.21
N LYS A 14 -21.84 3.49 -18.70
CA LYS A 14 -20.78 4.04 -17.85
C LYS A 14 -21.29 5.19 -16.99
N GLU A 15 -22.09 6.10 -17.56
CA GLU A 15 -22.69 7.20 -16.82
C GLU A 15 -23.64 6.69 -15.73
N GLN A 16 -24.50 5.72 -16.06
CA GLN A 16 -25.37 5.09 -15.07
C GLN A 16 -24.58 4.40 -13.95
N ASN A 17 -23.49 3.72 -14.28
CA ASN A 17 -22.66 3.05 -13.28
C ASN A 17 -22.01 4.08 -12.33
N GLN A 18 -21.54 5.21 -12.86
CA GLN A 18 -20.99 6.29 -12.04
C GLN A 18 -22.04 6.86 -11.08
N LEU A 19 -23.24 7.16 -11.58
CA LEU A 19 -24.35 7.68 -10.77
C LEU A 19 -24.71 6.70 -9.64
N LEU A 20 -24.83 5.42 -9.95
CA LEU A 20 -25.13 4.38 -8.95
C LEU A 20 -24.03 4.28 -7.89
N GLN A 21 -22.76 4.34 -8.29
CA GLN A 21 -21.64 4.33 -7.35
C GLN A 21 -21.66 5.56 -6.42
N GLU A 22 -22.03 6.73 -6.92
CA GLU A 22 -22.19 7.94 -6.10
C GLU A 22 -23.33 7.80 -5.09
N GLN A 23 -24.49 7.27 -5.52
CA GLN A 23 -25.61 7.00 -4.61
C GLN A 23 -25.23 6.01 -3.51
N VAL A 24 -24.55 4.92 -3.86
CA VAL A 24 -24.06 3.94 -2.88
C VAL A 24 -23.11 4.60 -1.90
N LYS A 25 -22.11 5.36 -2.38
CA LYS A 25 -21.17 6.09 -1.51
C LYS A 25 -21.89 7.06 -0.57
N TYR A 26 -22.87 7.80 -1.08
CA TYR A 26 -23.67 8.73 -0.28
C TYR A 26 -24.45 8.02 0.83
N LEU A 27 -25.16 6.94 0.49
CA LEU A 27 -25.94 6.16 1.46
C LEU A 27 -25.04 5.48 2.49
N SER A 28 -23.92 4.89 2.08
CA SER A 28 -22.93 4.31 3.00
C SER A 28 -22.35 5.36 3.95
N LYS A 29 -22.03 6.56 3.45
CA LYS A 29 -21.58 7.67 4.31
C LYS A 29 -22.67 8.16 5.26
N LYS A 30 -23.94 8.13 4.84
CA LYS A 30 -25.07 8.51 5.70
C LYS A 30 -25.30 7.50 6.83
N LEU A 31 -25.17 6.20 6.54
CA LEU A 31 -25.36 5.11 7.51
C LEU A 31 -24.18 4.99 8.48
N TYR A 32 -22.95 5.04 7.97
CA TYR A 32 -21.75 4.70 8.74
C TYR A 32 -20.78 5.86 8.93
N GLY A 33 -20.87 6.92 8.12
CA GLY A 33 -19.91 8.03 8.15
C GLY A 33 -20.19 9.08 9.23
N LYS A 34 -21.33 9.00 9.94
CA LYS A 34 -21.67 9.87 11.08
C LYS A 34 -21.48 9.16 12.43
N SER A 35 -20.62 8.15 12.55
CA SER A 35 -20.13 7.72 13.87
C SER A 35 -19.16 8.77 14.44
N SER A 36 -19.62 10.02 14.58
CA SER A 36 -19.16 10.85 15.68
C SER A 36 -19.65 10.11 16.92
N GLU A 37 -18.78 9.89 17.90
CA GLU A 37 -19.16 9.42 19.23
C GLU A 37 -20.18 10.41 19.80
N GLN A 38 -21.46 10.24 19.47
CA GLN A 38 -22.53 10.93 20.16
C GLN A 38 -22.67 10.19 21.46
N ILE A 39 -22.02 10.73 22.49
CA ILE A 39 -22.29 10.38 23.88
C ILE A 39 -23.79 10.64 24.04
N GLN A 40 -24.57 9.57 24.11
CA GLN A 40 -25.97 9.68 24.53
C GLN A 40 -25.91 10.28 25.93
N GLU A 41 -26.47 11.47 26.11
CA GLU A 41 -26.41 12.22 27.38
C GLU A 41 -26.96 11.41 28.57
N ASP A 42 -27.72 10.36 28.30
CA ASP A 42 -28.38 9.50 29.29
C ASP A 42 -27.54 8.29 29.78
N GLY A 43 -26.31 8.09 29.30
CA GLY A 43 -25.66 6.77 29.40
C GLY A 43 -24.42 6.62 30.28
N GLN A 44 -23.71 7.70 30.63
CA GLN A 44 -22.33 7.54 31.15
C GLN A 44 -21.86 8.60 32.17
N THR A 45 -22.78 9.29 32.84
CA THR A 45 -22.42 10.25 33.91
C THR A 45 -22.52 9.65 35.32
N SER A 46 -23.08 8.45 35.47
CA SER A 46 -23.24 7.80 36.78
C SER A 46 -21.93 7.31 37.41
N LEU A 47 -20.79 7.43 36.73
CA LEU A 47 -19.47 7.02 37.26
C LEU A 47 -18.90 8.05 38.26
N PHE A 48 -19.37 9.28 38.23
CA PHE A 48 -18.87 10.40 39.05
C PHE A 48 -19.95 11.01 39.97
N GLY A 49 -21.09 10.34 40.12
CA GLY A 49 -22.22 10.84 40.91
C GLY A 49 -22.11 10.63 42.42
N ASP A 50 -21.21 9.75 42.86
CA ASP A 50 -21.02 9.40 44.27
C ASP A 50 -19.61 9.80 44.75
N ASP A 51 -19.32 11.10 44.74
CA ASP A 51 -18.04 11.67 45.20
C ASP A 51 -17.98 11.85 46.75
N ASP A 52 -18.74 11.04 47.50
CA ASP A 52 -18.82 11.06 48.97
C ASP A 52 -18.28 9.78 49.63
N ASN A 53 -17.38 9.04 48.97
CA ASN A 53 -16.69 7.91 49.62
C ASN A 53 -15.17 8.01 49.42
N GLY A 54 -14.51 8.63 50.41
CA GLY A 54 -13.06 8.69 50.61
C GLY A 54 -12.43 7.30 50.82
N VAL A 55 -12.41 6.49 49.77
CA VAL A 55 -11.86 5.12 49.78
C VAL A 55 -10.38 5.10 49.38
N PHE A 56 -9.82 6.22 48.92
CA PHE A 56 -8.42 6.32 48.47
C PHE A 56 -7.68 7.52 49.08
N GLU A 57 -7.67 7.64 50.42
CA GLU A 57 -6.80 8.62 51.08
C GLU A 57 -5.36 8.12 51.29
N ASP A 58 -5.12 6.80 51.25
CA ASP A 58 -3.80 6.22 51.44
C ASP A 58 -3.28 5.52 50.16
N PRO A 59 -2.11 5.91 49.63
CA PRO A 59 -1.44 5.09 48.63
C PRO A 59 -0.93 3.82 49.32
N GLU A 60 -1.52 2.65 49.03
CA GLU A 60 -0.96 1.34 49.37
C GLU A 60 0.34 1.06 48.56
N SER A 61 1.36 1.89 48.78
CA SER A 61 2.69 1.67 48.22
C SER A 61 3.41 0.64 49.08
N THR A 62 3.09 -0.63 48.88
CA THR A 62 3.93 -1.74 49.35
C THR A 62 5.26 -1.59 48.61
N GLY A 63 6.36 -1.29 49.33
CA GLY A 63 7.67 -0.92 48.80
C GLY A 63 8.39 -1.94 47.92
N GLU A 64 7.67 -2.92 47.37
CA GLU A 64 8.13 -3.79 46.32
C GLU A 64 8.14 -3.01 45.00
N GLN A 65 9.29 -2.43 44.69
CA GLN A 65 9.56 -1.89 43.36
C GLN A 65 9.15 -2.94 42.33
N ILE A 66 8.14 -2.60 41.53
CA ILE A 66 7.73 -3.40 40.37
C ILE A 66 8.99 -3.54 39.51
N LYS A 67 9.61 -4.72 39.55
CA LYS A 67 10.74 -5.04 38.69
C LYS A 67 10.23 -4.88 37.27
N THR A 68 10.62 -3.80 36.60
CA THR A 68 10.29 -3.57 35.20
C THR A 68 10.87 -4.73 34.42
N VAL A 69 10.02 -5.69 34.07
CA VAL A 69 10.40 -6.83 33.25
C VAL A 69 10.75 -6.23 31.89
N VAL A 70 12.05 -6.14 31.59
CA VAL A 70 12.51 -5.76 30.26
C VAL A 70 12.14 -6.92 29.34
N VAL A 71 10.94 -6.85 28.77
CA VAL A 71 10.47 -7.81 27.78
C VAL A 71 11.39 -7.65 26.57
N ARG A 72 12.23 -8.67 26.32
CA ARG A 72 13.06 -8.72 25.12
C ARG A 72 12.14 -8.73 23.91
N GLN A 73 11.98 -7.59 23.26
CA GLN A 73 11.22 -7.49 22.03
C GLN A 73 11.93 -8.30 20.94
N LYS A 74 11.26 -9.34 20.45
CA LYS A 74 11.77 -10.17 19.36
C LYS A 74 11.93 -9.29 18.13
N LYS A 75 13.15 -9.20 17.57
CA LYS A 75 13.39 -8.50 16.30
C LYS A 75 12.39 -9.00 15.27
N ARG A 76 11.61 -8.09 14.68
CA ARG A 76 10.66 -8.39 13.61
C ARG A 76 11.42 -9.13 12.50
N LYS A 77 10.99 -10.35 12.16
CA LYS A 77 11.49 -11.04 10.98
C LYS A 77 11.14 -10.18 9.77
N SER A 78 12.09 -9.95 8.86
CA SER A 78 11.83 -9.11 7.68
C SER A 78 10.61 -9.66 6.94
N SER A 79 9.62 -8.82 6.63
CA SER A 79 8.37 -9.22 5.96
C SER A 79 8.56 -9.60 4.49
N LYS A 80 9.80 -9.73 4.01
CA LYS A 80 10.09 -10.18 2.65
C LYS A 80 9.75 -11.66 2.55
N THR A 81 8.50 -11.95 2.19
CA THR A 81 8.07 -13.27 1.73
C THR A 81 8.99 -13.69 0.59
N LYS A 82 9.72 -14.79 0.79
CA LYS A 82 10.55 -15.38 -0.26
C LYS A 82 9.61 -15.82 -1.39
N ILE A 83 9.97 -15.50 -2.62
CA ILE A 83 9.28 -16.03 -3.80
C ILE A 83 9.54 -17.54 -3.80
N THR A 84 8.53 -18.35 -3.47
CA THR A 84 8.66 -19.81 -3.32
C THR A 84 8.40 -20.57 -4.62
N LYS A 85 7.71 -19.94 -5.58
CA LYS A 85 7.40 -20.52 -6.88
C LYS A 85 8.32 -19.94 -7.94
N GLU A 86 8.73 -20.77 -8.90
CA GLU A 86 9.44 -20.31 -10.08
C GLU A 86 8.47 -19.49 -10.96
N LEU A 87 8.81 -18.21 -11.17
CA LEU A 87 8.01 -17.26 -11.94
C LEU A 87 8.69 -17.02 -13.29
N SER A 88 7.89 -16.75 -14.32
CA SER A 88 8.41 -16.40 -15.65
C SER A 88 9.27 -15.15 -15.59
N VAL A 89 10.40 -15.15 -16.30
CA VAL A 89 11.33 -14.03 -16.36
C VAL A 89 11.25 -13.37 -17.74
N LYS A 90 10.98 -12.06 -17.76
CA LYS A 90 11.03 -11.22 -18.96
C LYS A 90 12.26 -10.31 -18.88
N GLU A 91 12.95 -10.14 -20.00
CA GLU A 91 14.11 -9.24 -20.09
C GLU A 91 13.69 -7.91 -20.70
N GLU A 92 14.06 -6.81 -20.04
CA GLU A 92 13.92 -5.46 -20.55
C GLU A 92 15.31 -4.85 -20.69
N VAL A 93 15.63 -4.35 -21.88
CA VAL A 93 16.91 -3.69 -22.17
C VAL A 93 16.65 -2.22 -22.43
N ILE A 94 17.34 -1.37 -21.68
CA ILE A 94 17.40 0.08 -21.92
C ILE A 94 18.59 0.31 -22.85
N HIS A 95 18.28 0.69 -24.09
CA HIS A 95 19.28 0.97 -25.12
C HIS A 95 20.01 2.29 -24.87
N LEU A 96 21.22 2.39 -25.42
CA LEU A 96 21.95 3.66 -25.48
C LEU A 96 21.24 4.62 -26.45
N GLU A 97 21.33 5.91 -26.18
CA GLU A 97 20.74 6.95 -27.05
C GLU A 97 21.60 7.17 -28.31
N ASP A 98 22.93 7.14 -28.16
CA ASP A 98 23.90 7.28 -29.23
C ASP A 98 24.88 6.09 -29.26
N ASP A 99 25.08 5.53 -30.45
CA ASP A 99 25.96 4.37 -30.68
C ASP A 99 27.40 4.77 -31.03
N HIS A 100 27.74 6.06 -31.01
CA HIS A 100 29.05 6.59 -31.39
C HIS A 100 29.72 7.27 -30.21
N CYS A 101 31.04 7.12 -30.11
CA CYS A 101 31.79 7.77 -29.07
C CYS A 101 32.06 9.24 -29.38
N ASP A 102 31.67 10.13 -28.47
CA ASP A 102 31.93 11.58 -28.53
C ASP A 102 33.42 11.93 -28.66
N ARG A 103 34.31 11.01 -28.28
CA ARG A 103 35.76 11.25 -28.22
C ARG A 103 36.51 10.72 -29.44
N CYS A 104 36.20 9.50 -29.86
CA CYS A 104 36.91 8.81 -30.94
C CYS A 104 36.12 8.81 -32.26
N GLY A 105 34.81 9.09 -32.24
CA GLY A 105 33.94 9.09 -33.42
C GLY A 105 33.60 7.69 -33.95
N GLU A 106 34.22 6.64 -33.40
CA GLU A 106 33.94 5.25 -33.71
C GLU A 106 32.74 4.73 -32.89
N HIS A 107 32.14 3.63 -33.35
CA HIS A 107 31.04 2.98 -32.66
C HIS A 107 31.47 2.43 -31.30
N TYR A 108 30.58 2.53 -30.31
CA TYR A 108 30.80 1.90 -29.01
C TYR A 108 30.75 0.37 -29.12
N ASP A 109 31.62 -0.31 -28.38
CA ASP A 109 31.40 -1.72 -28.05
C ASP A 109 30.30 -1.80 -26.98
N ILE A 110 29.11 -2.29 -27.37
CA ILE A 110 27.91 -2.27 -26.53
C ILE A 110 27.82 -3.53 -25.66
N PHE A 111 27.74 -3.36 -24.34
CA PHE A 111 27.57 -4.43 -23.36
C PHE A 111 26.30 -4.28 -22.54
N LYS A 112 25.61 -5.39 -22.26
CA LYS A 112 24.44 -5.41 -21.38
C LYS A 112 24.87 -5.54 -19.92
N LYS A 113 24.62 -4.50 -19.12
CA LYS A 113 24.84 -4.52 -17.67
C LYS A 113 23.52 -4.73 -16.93
N LYS A 114 23.47 -5.73 -16.05
CA LYS A 114 22.29 -5.99 -15.21
C LYS A 114 22.10 -4.86 -14.19
N VAL A 115 20.96 -4.17 -14.27
CA VAL A 115 20.61 -3.04 -13.39
C VAL A 115 19.75 -3.51 -12.22
N GLY A 116 18.80 -4.41 -12.47
CA GLY A 116 17.84 -4.78 -11.44
C GLY A 116 16.98 -5.99 -11.78
N ARG A 117 16.29 -6.47 -10.75
CA ARG A 117 15.29 -7.54 -10.83
C ARG A 117 14.07 -7.10 -10.02
N LYS A 118 12.92 -6.97 -10.67
CA LYS A 118 11.67 -6.52 -10.05
C LYS A 118 10.57 -7.57 -10.25
N LEU A 119 9.66 -7.66 -9.28
CA LEU A 119 8.45 -8.47 -9.39
C LEU A 119 7.34 -7.58 -9.96
N HIS A 120 6.75 -8.01 -11.07
CA HIS A 120 5.64 -7.32 -11.71
C HIS A 120 4.37 -8.13 -11.51
N TYR A 121 3.30 -7.43 -11.12
CA TYR A 121 1.97 -7.98 -10.95
C TYR A 121 1.04 -7.35 -11.98
N GLN A 122 0.43 -8.21 -12.78
CA GLN A 122 -0.69 -7.89 -13.65
C GLN A 122 -1.85 -8.78 -13.19
N PRO A 123 -3.13 -8.35 -13.28
CA PRO A 123 -4.24 -9.20 -12.88
C PRO A 123 -4.13 -10.59 -13.55
N ALA A 124 -4.14 -11.66 -12.73
CA ALA A 124 -3.93 -13.07 -13.10
C ALA A 124 -2.50 -13.49 -13.53
N GLU A 125 -1.53 -12.58 -13.65
CA GLU A 125 -0.15 -12.89 -14.02
C GLU A 125 0.88 -12.30 -13.04
N LEU A 126 1.82 -13.12 -12.59
CA LEU A 126 2.95 -12.69 -11.77
C LEU A 126 4.25 -13.11 -12.45
N TYR A 127 5.09 -12.15 -12.79
CA TYR A 127 6.35 -12.40 -13.49
C TYR A 127 7.47 -11.49 -12.97
N ILE A 128 8.69 -11.88 -13.28
CA ILE A 128 9.90 -11.17 -12.88
C ILE A 128 10.43 -10.44 -14.10
N VAL A 129 10.72 -9.15 -13.95
CA VAL A 129 11.40 -8.36 -14.97
C VAL A 129 12.86 -8.20 -14.58
N GLN A 130 13.75 -8.67 -15.45
CA GLN A 130 15.18 -8.45 -15.34
C GLN A 130 15.57 -7.28 -16.23
N GLN A 131 15.97 -6.18 -15.61
CA GLN A 131 16.31 -4.94 -16.31
C GLN A 131 17.81 -4.89 -16.58
N TYR A 132 18.17 -4.67 -17.84
CA TYR A 132 19.52 -4.43 -18.31
C TYR A 132 19.63 -3.03 -18.88
N LYS A 133 20.82 -2.45 -18.78
CA LYS A 133 21.18 -1.20 -19.44
C LYS A 133 22.39 -1.44 -20.31
N GLU A 134 22.34 -0.96 -21.53
CA GLU A 134 23.48 -0.97 -22.43
C GLU A 134 24.52 0.07 -21.98
N VAL A 135 25.78 -0.37 -22.00
CA VAL A 135 26.94 0.45 -21.65
C VAL A 135 27.92 0.32 -22.79
N GLY A 136 28.26 1.46 -23.41
CA GLY A 136 29.25 1.55 -24.47
C GLY A 136 30.65 1.79 -23.91
N THR A 137 31.64 1.11 -24.46
CA THR A 137 33.07 1.41 -24.21
C THR A 137 33.75 1.82 -25.52
N CYS A 138 34.52 2.91 -25.47
CA CYS A 138 35.66 3.20 -26.35
C CYS A 138 36.91 2.95 -25.48
#